data_AF-A0A1V5V5S4-F1
#
_entry.id   AF-A0A1V5V5S4-F1
#
_cell.length_a   1.000
_cell.length_b   1.000
_cell.length_c   1.000
_cell.angle_alpha   90.00
_cell.angle_beta   90.00
_cell.angle_gamma   90.00
#
_symmetry.space_group_name_H-M   'P 1'
#
loop_
_entity.id
_entity.type
_entity.pdbx_description
1 polymer ?
#
loop_
_entity_poly.entity_id
_entity_poly.type
_entity_poly.pdbx_seq_one_letter_code
_entity_poly.pdbx_strand_id
1 'polypeptide(L)'
;MSCKILFLVLFAASAGLWGAIPLSELKSEKVCRQVFDSSENEMLRRRAFLFLLDATRNSDEILKKGLSDRDPVIRKKALYEYFTKHRDAATPELKKLTADPDYGVSSLLTQCAARLKDRKTSDALLMEIGKNTRDQRISKQVNDKTFPFKRVNIRLKDRADWDFDIVKVKSIPLPQAGYRFILDPENRGHLKNYFADSFNDSAWTVLKMGSWAQQGFAKYKGYAWYRIRFQMPEKIDSNAVEMAFDAVDESAWVWLNGTFVGAHDEGPNAWDQPFCLDMTREIKWNAENILTIRVFGNEGGVIKPVRLDVLK
;
A
#
# COMPACT_ATOMS: atom_id res chain seq x y z
N MET A 1 22.00 7.07 70.89
CA MET A 1 20.75 7.63 70.32
C MET A 1 20.48 6.85 69.05
N SER A 2 19.78 5.71 69.17
CA SER A 2 18.35 5.54 68.83
C SER A 2 18.17 5.50 67.30
N CYS A 3 17.59 4.49 66.64
CA CYS A 3 16.57 3.54 67.07
C CYS A 3 16.56 2.30 66.16
N LYS A 4 16.08 1.18 66.72
CA LYS A 4 15.69 -0.09 66.09
C LYS A 4 14.61 0.16 65.01
N ILE A 5 14.42 -0.73 64.01
CA ILE A 5 13.42 -1.82 64.00
C ILE A 5 13.59 -2.54 62.64
N LEU A 6 14.03 -3.81 62.64
CA LEU A 6 13.26 -5.04 62.34
C LEU A 6 12.96 -5.22 60.83
N PHE A 7 13.20 -6.36 60.17
CA PHE A 7 12.94 -7.73 60.62
C PHE A 7 13.79 -8.73 59.81
N LEU A 8 14.40 -9.68 60.51
CA LEU A 8 14.79 -10.98 59.97
C LEU A 8 13.80 -11.99 60.57
N VAL A 9 13.03 -12.68 59.73
CA VAL A 9 12.41 -13.97 60.10
C VAL A 9 12.85 -14.99 59.07
N LEU A 10 13.32 -16.10 59.62
CA LEU A 10 13.91 -17.26 59.00
C LEU A 10 12.86 -18.37 58.84
N PHE A 11 13.10 -19.23 57.86
CA PHE A 11 12.63 -20.62 57.67
C PHE A 11 11.33 -20.94 56.89
N ALA A 12 11.59 -21.49 55.69
CA ALA A 12 11.06 -22.71 55.05
C ALA A 12 9.55 -22.88 54.80
N ALA A 13 9.15 -23.07 53.53
CA ALA A 13 9.16 -24.35 52.82
C ALA A 13 8.32 -24.28 51.52
N SER A 14 8.84 -24.92 50.47
CA SER A 14 8.12 -25.54 49.33
C SER A 14 7.45 -24.68 48.23
N ALA A 15 7.77 -25.07 46.99
CA ALA A 15 7.10 -24.82 45.70
C ALA A 15 7.23 -23.40 45.11
N GLY A 16 7.86 -23.15 43.95
CA GLY A 16 8.36 -24.06 42.92
C GLY A 16 9.51 -23.44 42.12
N LEU A 17 10.40 -24.31 41.66
CA LEU A 17 11.52 -23.99 40.78
C LEU A 17 11.01 -23.44 39.45
N TRP A 18 11.31 -22.18 39.16
CA TRP A 18 11.43 -21.69 37.78
C TRP A 18 12.86 -21.18 37.59
N GLY A 19 13.78 -22.14 37.43
CA GLY A 19 15.15 -21.88 37.01
C GLY A 19 15.15 -21.38 35.58
N ALA A 20 15.80 -20.24 35.34
CA ALA A 20 16.21 -19.85 34.01
C ALA A 20 17.19 -20.92 33.49
N ILE A 21 16.70 -21.82 32.63
CA ILE A 21 17.48 -22.90 32.04
C ILE A 21 18.69 -22.29 31.32
N PRO A 22 19.94 -22.52 31.77
CA PRO A 22 21.12 -21.98 31.12
C PRO A 22 21.21 -22.50 29.67
N LEU A 23 21.74 -21.70 28.76
CA LEU A 23 21.92 -22.06 27.32
C LEU A 23 22.62 -23.42 27.11
N SER A 24 23.41 -23.87 28.09
CA SER A 24 24.10 -25.17 28.10
C SER A 24 23.17 -26.38 28.27
N GLU A 25 21.89 -26.21 28.58
CA GLU A 25 20.95 -27.31 28.90
C GLU A 25 19.97 -27.67 27.77
N LEU A 26 19.97 -26.95 26.65
CA LEU A 26 19.17 -27.25 25.45
C LEU A 26 19.72 -28.46 24.67
N LYS A 27 19.82 -29.63 25.33
CA LYS A 27 20.51 -30.84 24.81
C LYS A 27 19.57 -31.91 24.24
N SER A 28 18.25 -31.75 24.36
CA SER A 28 17.30 -32.75 23.88
C SER A 28 16.02 -32.10 23.35
N GLU A 29 15.34 -32.80 22.43
CA GLU A 29 14.06 -32.36 21.87
C GLU A 29 13.01 -32.12 22.96
N LYS A 30 12.93 -33.03 23.96
CA LYS A 30 11.98 -32.91 25.08
C LYS A 30 12.17 -31.60 25.86
N VAL A 31 13.42 -31.27 26.21
CA VAL A 31 13.75 -30.03 26.94
C VAL A 31 13.45 -28.81 26.08
N CYS A 32 13.83 -28.85 24.79
CA CYS A 32 13.55 -27.74 23.88
C CYS A 32 12.05 -27.51 23.69
N ARG A 33 11.22 -28.57 23.61
CA ARG A 33 9.75 -28.44 23.58
C ARG A 33 9.23 -27.77 24.85
N GLN A 34 9.67 -28.21 26.02
CA GLN A 34 9.27 -27.59 27.29
C GLN A 34 9.65 -26.11 27.34
N VAL A 35 10.90 -25.77 26.99
CA VAL A 35 11.38 -24.37 26.96
C VAL A 35 10.56 -23.54 25.97
N PHE A 36 10.33 -24.06 24.77
CA PHE A 36 9.58 -23.36 23.74
C PHE A 36 8.14 -23.05 24.16
N ASP A 37 7.54 -23.93 24.96
CA ASP A 37 6.14 -23.86 25.38
C ASP A 37 5.90 -22.94 26.57
N SER A 38 6.81 -22.91 27.54
CA SER A 38 6.55 -22.27 28.83
C SER A 38 7.56 -21.21 29.27
N SER A 39 8.70 -21.07 28.60
CA SER A 39 9.73 -20.13 29.07
C SER A 39 9.34 -18.67 28.83
N GLU A 40 9.54 -17.82 29.83
CA GLU A 40 9.42 -16.35 29.67
C GLU A 40 10.64 -15.72 28.98
N ASN A 41 11.76 -16.44 28.86
CA ASN A 41 12.96 -15.92 28.23
C ASN A 41 12.94 -16.11 26.71
N GLU A 42 12.75 -15.01 25.98
CA GLU A 42 12.71 -14.99 24.50
C GLU A 42 13.96 -15.60 23.86
N MET A 43 15.16 -15.32 24.40
CA MET A 43 16.40 -15.82 23.82
C MET A 43 16.50 -17.35 23.93
N LEU A 44 16.08 -17.91 25.07
CA LEU A 44 16.00 -19.36 25.25
C LEU A 44 14.96 -19.97 24.33
N ARG A 45 13.79 -19.33 24.16
CA ARG A 45 12.76 -19.80 23.23
C ARG A 45 13.21 -19.78 21.78
N ARG A 46 13.88 -18.72 21.33
CA ARG A 46 14.47 -18.63 19.99
C ARG A 46 15.45 -19.78 19.75
N ARG A 47 16.33 -20.06 20.72
CA ARG A 47 17.31 -21.16 20.61
C ARG A 47 16.64 -22.53 20.62
N ALA A 48 15.69 -22.75 21.52
CA ALA A 48 14.91 -23.98 21.57
C ALA A 48 14.15 -24.22 20.26
N PHE A 49 13.51 -23.18 19.72
CA PHE A 49 12.83 -23.25 18.43
C PHE A 49 13.78 -23.64 17.28
N LEU A 50 14.95 -22.99 17.18
CA LEU A 50 15.95 -23.33 16.16
C LEU A 50 16.45 -24.78 16.30
N PHE A 51 16.67 -25.25 17.53
CA PHE A 51 17.02 -26.64 17.79
C PHE A 51 15.92 -27.59 17.31
N LEU A 52 14.65 -27.30 17.64
CA LEU A 52 13.50 -28.12 17.22
C LEU A 52 13.33 -28.16 15.71
N LEU A 53 13.59 -27.05 15.01
CA LEU A 53 13.59 -27.02 13.55
C LEU A 53 14.62 -27.98 12.96
N ASP A 54 15.85 -27.97 13.48
CA ASP A 54 16.91 -28.86 13.03
C ASP A 54 16.60 -30.33 13.35
N ALA A 55 16.29 -30.62 14.62
CA ALA A 55 16.01 -31.97 15.11
C ALA A 55 14.80 -32.63 14.42
N THR A 56 13.76 -31.85 14.10
CA THR A 56 12.54 -32.36 13.45
C THR A 56 12.53 -32.20 11.93
N ARG A 57 13.65 -31.73 11.33
CA ARG A 57 13.77 -31.42 9.90
C ARG A 57 12.65 -30.50 9.40
N ASN A 58 12.43 -29.40 10.10
CA ASN A 58 11.39 -28.42 9.82
C ASN A 58 9.99 -29.06 9.75
N SER A 59 9.61 -29.81 10.79
CA SER A 59 8.27 -30.41 10.85
C SER A 59 7.18 -29.33 10.83
N ASP A 60 6.05 -29.63 10.19
CA ASP A 60 4.94 -28.68 10.06
C ASP A 60 4.33 -28.34 11.42
N GLU A 61 4.35 -29.27 12.37
CA GLU A 61 3.91 -29.06 13.76
C GLU A 61 4.69 -27.90 14.40
N ILE A 62 6.02 -27.96 14.39
CA ILE A 62 6.89 -26.95 14.99
C ILE A 62 6.78 -25.62 14.23
N LEU A 63 6.75 -25.66 12.90
CA LEU A 63 6.60 -24.45 12.09
C LEU A 63 5.29 -23.73 12.38
N LYS A 64 4.15 -24.44 12.35
CA LYS A 64 2.84 -23.84 12.62
C LYS A 64 2.74 -23.28 14.03
N LYS A 65 3.33 -23.96 15.01
CA LYS A 65 3.43 -23.42 16.38
C LYS A 65 4.24 -22.12 16.40
N GLY A 66 5.37 -22.09 15.69
CA GLY A 66 6.19 -20.90 15.53
C GLY A 66 5.47 -19.72 14.84
N LEU A 67 4.56 -19.97 13.89
CA LEU A 67 3.77 -18.91 13.25
C LEU A 67 2.84 -18.17 14.22
N SER A 68 2.40 -18.82 15.30
CA SER A 68 1.51 -18.22 16.31
C SER A 68 2.25 -17.79 17.59
N ASP A 69 3.58 -17.77 17.56
CA ASP A 69 4.40 -17.43 18.72
C ASP A 69 4.23 -15.96 19.13
N ARG A 70 4.34 -15.63 20.41
CA ARG A 70 4.39 -14.23 20.88
C ARG A 70 5.64 -13.48 20.40
N ASP A 71 6.75 -14.19 20.19
CA ASP A 71 8.01 -13.60 19.74
C ASP A 71 8.05 -13.40 18.22
N PRO A 72 8.14 -12.16 17.72
CA PRO A 72 8.14 -11.89 16.27
C PRO A 72 9.35 -12.50 15.54
N VAL A 73 10.49 -12.70 16.22
CA VAL A 73 11.67 -13.34 15.61
C VAL A 73 11.38 -14.79 15.27
N ILE A 74 10.66 -15.49 16.16
CA ILE A 74 10.22 -16.87 15.94
C ILE A 74 9.18 -16.92 14.82
N ARG A 75 8.15 -16.06 14.86
CA ARG A 75 7.13 -15.97 13.81
C ARG A 75 7.75 -15.72 12.44
N LYS A 76 8.69 -14.79 12.34
CA LYS A 76 9.38 -14.47 11.08
C LYS A 76 10.20 -15.65 10.54
N LYS A 77 10.95 -16.35 11.40
CA LYS A 77 11.71 -17.55 10.99
C LYS A 77 10.77 -18.68 10.56
N ALA A 78 9.71 -18.94 11.34
CA ALA A 78 8.69 -19.93 10.99
C ALA A 78 8.03 -19.63 9.65
N LEU A 79 7.67 -18.36 9.39
CA LEU A 79 7.08 -17.90 8.13
C LEU A 79 8.02 -18.17 6.95
N TYR A 80 9.30 -17.83 7.09
CA TYR A 80 10.30 -18.07 6.05
C TYR A 80 10.42 -19.57 5.71
N GLU A 81 10.60 -20.41 6.72
CA GLU A 81 10.77 -21.85 6.52
C GLU A 81 9.50 -22.52 5.99
N TYR A 82 8.33 -22.14 6.53
CA TYR A 82 7.04 -22.68 6.09
C TYR A 82 6.74 -22.31 4.64
N PHE A 83 6.96 -21.06 4.24
CA PHE A 83 6.80 -20.64 2.85
C PHE A 83 7.82 -21.31 1.92
N THR A 84 9.07 -21.45 2.35
CA THR A 84 10.12 -22.11 1.54
C THR A 84 9.76 -23.57 1.26
N LYS A 85 9.22 -24.27 2.27
CA LYS A 85 8.81 -25.67 2.17
C LYS A 85 7.55 -25.87 1.32
N HIS A 86 6.53 -25.03 1.52
CA HIS A 86 5.18 -25.28 0.98
C HIS A 86 4.78 -24.40 -0.20
N ARG A 87 5.50 -23.29 -0.44
CA ARG A 87 5.22 -22.33 -1.50
C ARG A 87 3.73 -21.94 -1.53
N ASP A 88 3.04 -22.17 -2.64
CA ASP A 88 1.65 -21.78 -2.82
C ASP A 88 0.69 -22.48 -1.84
N ALA A 89 1.01 -23.71 -1.42
CA ALA A 89 0.25 -24.44 -0.42
C ALA A 89 0.34 -23.81 0.99
N ALA A 90 1.27 -22.89 1.22
CA ALA A 90 1.41 -22.19 2.50
C ALA A 90 0.28 -21.16 2.75
N THR A 91 -0.43 -20.75 1.70
CA THR A 91 -1.41 -19.64 1.73
C THR A 91 -2.38 -19.66 2.92
N PRO A 92 -2.99 -20.79 3.32
CA PRO A 92 -3.92 -20.81 4.45
C PRO A 92 -3.28 -20.39 5.78
N GLU A 93 -2.01 -20.72 5.99
CA GLU A 93 -1.27 -20.32 7.20
C GLU A 93 -0.80 -18.86 7.10
N LEU A 94 -0.35 -18.42 5.92
CA LEU A 94 0.04 -17.03 5.66
C LEU A 94 -1.11 -16.04 5.92
N LYS A 95 -2.36 -16.41 5.60
CA LYS A 95 -3.54 -15.58 5.87
C LYS A 95 -3.71 -15.22 7.35
N LYS A 96 -3.32 -16.11 8.27
CA LYS A 96 -3.43 -15.88 9.72
C LYS A 96 -2.50 -14.75 10.20
N LEU A 97 -1.47 -14.42 9.43
CA LEU A 97 -0.48 -13.39 9.74
C LEU A 97 -0.79 -12.04 9.10
N THR A 98 -1.90 -11.90 8.36
CA THR A 98 -2.23 -10.66 7.63
C THR A 98 -2.44 -9.44 8.53
N ALA A 99 -2.75 -9.66 9.81
CA ALA A 99 -2.90 -8.63 10.84
C ALA A 99 -1.74 -8.62 11.85
N ASP A 100 -0.58 -9.21 11.53
CA ASP A 100 0.55 -9.27 12.46
C ASP A 100 1.06 -7.85 12.80
N PRO A 101 1.16 -7.50 14.10
CA PRO A 101 1.57 -6.16 14.51
C PRO A 101 3.07 -5.88 14.26
N ASP A 102 3.89 -6.92 14.06
CA ASP A 102 5.31 -6.75 13.81
C ASP A 102 5.59 -6.44 12.33
N TYR A 103 6.33 -5.35 12.10
CA TYR A 103 6.72 -4.91 10.76
C TYR A 103 7.58 -5.96 10.04
N GLY A 104 8.50 -6.63 10.75
CA GLY A 104 9.40 -7.60 10.17
C GLY A 104 8.68 -8.85 9.67
N VAL A 105 7.67 -9.31 10.41
CA VAL A 105 6.78 -10.42 10.00
C VAL A 105 5.91 -9.98 8.83
N SER A 106 5.20 -8.85 8.94
CA SER A 106 4.31 -8.34 7.89
C SER A 106 5.04 -8.03 6.57
N SER A 107 6.28 -7.51 6.64
CA SER A 107 7.08 -7.26 5.44
C SER A 107 7.54 -8.56 4.77
N LEU A 108 7.93 -9.57 5.55
CA LEU A 108 8.26 -10.89 5.01
C LEU A 108 7.02 -11.54 4.39
N LEU A 109 5.86 -11.45 5.06
CA LEU A 109 4.60 -11.97 4.55
C LEU A 109 4.24 -11.34 3.20
N THR A 110 4.40 -10.02 3.08
CA THR A 110 4.18 -9.29 1.82
C THR A 110 5.10 -9.78 0.70
N GLN A 111 6.37 -10.09 1.02
CA GLN A 111 7.31 -10.65 0.06
C GLN A 111 6.96 -12.08 -0.34
N CYS A 112 6.55 -12.92 0.61
CA CYS A 112 6.08 -14.28 0.33
C CYS A 112 4.83 -14.27 -0.56
N ALA A 113 3.85 -13.42 -0.24
CA ALA A 113 2.63 -13.26 -1.02
C ALA A 113 2.93 -12.91 -2.49
N ALA A 114 3.86 -11.97 -2.71
CA ALA A 114 4.28 -11.55 -4.04
C ALA A 114 5.04 -12.63 -4.86
N ARG A 115 5.53 -13.68 -4.19
CA ARG A 115 6.30 -14.78 -4.79
C ARG A 115 5.47 -16.04 -5.02
N LEU A 116 4.17 -15.99 -4.72
CA LEU A 116 3.22 -17.07 -5.06
C LEU A 116 3.12 -17.20 -6.59
N LYS A 117 3.06 -18.44 -7.09
CA LYS A 117 2.96 -18.68 -8.54
C LYS A 117 1.56 -18.39 -9.06
N ASP A 118 0.52 -18.79 -8.32
CA ASP A 118 -0.85 -18.42 -8.68
C ASP A 118 -1.09 -16.92 -8.46
N ARG A 119 -1.22 -16.18 -9.56
CA ARG A 119 -1.38 -14.74 -9.54
C ARG A 119 -2.65 -14.30 -8.82
N LYS A 120 -3.74 -15.05 -8.98
CA LYS A 120 -5.03 -14.74 -8.33
C LYS A 120 -4.91 -14.83 -6.81
N THR A 121 -4.26 -15.88 -6.30
CA THR A 121 -4.00 -16.04 -4.87
C THR A 121 -3.00 -15.01 -4.35
N SER A 122 -1.94 -14.70 -5.11
CA SER A 122 -0.99 -13.62 -4.80
C SER A 122 -1.71 -12.29 -4.58
N ASP A 123 -2.51 -11.88 -5.55
CA ASP A 123 -3.22 -10.59 -5.51
C ASP A 123 -4.24 -10.57 -4.37
N ALA A 124 -4.98 -11.66 -4.16
CA ALA A 124 -5.94 -11.77 -3.05
C ALA A 124 -5.25 -11.65 -1.67
N LEU A 125 -4.11 -12.32 -1.48
CA LEU A 125 -3.36 -12.25 -0.22
C LEU A 125 -2.74 -10.87 -0.01
N LEU A 126 -2.15 -10.27 -1.04
CA LEU A 126 -1.63 -8.89 -0.96
C LEU A 126 -2.73 -7.90 -0.60
N MET A 127 -3.92 -8.02 -1.21
CA MET A 127 -5.08 -7.21 -0.87
C MET A 127 -5.52 -7.40 0.59
N GLU A 128 -5.50 -8.63 1.10
CA GLU A 128 -5.85 -8.94 2.49
C GLU A 128 -4.84 -8.36 3.50
N ILE A 129 -3.54 -8.47 3.21
CA ILE A 129 -2.46 -7.81 3.99
C ILE A 129 -2.68 -6.30 4.00
N GLY A 130 -2.87 -5.70 2.83
CA GLY A 130 -3.16 -4.27 2.70
C GLY A 130 -4.42 -3.88 3.46
N LYS A 131 -5.42 -4.77 3.54
CA LYS A 131 -6.66 -4.53 4.28
C LYS A 131 -6.48 -4.41 5.78
N ASN A 132 -5.67 -5.31 6.33
CA ASN A 132 -5.56 -5.53 7.76
C ASN A 132 -4.43 -4.71 8.41
N THR A 133 -3.44 -4.24 7.63
CA THR A 133 -2.35 -3.44 8.15
C THR A 133 -2.75 -1.99 8.46
N ARG A 134 -2.16 -1.43 9.52
CA ARG A 134 -2.16 0.00 9.84
C ARG A 134 -0.78 0.64 9.65
N ASP A 135 0.23 -0.17 9.31
CA ASP A 135 1.60 0.31 9.11
C ASP A 135 1.75 0.83 7.68
N GLN A 136 1.97 2.15 7.56
CA GLN A 136 2.12 2.82 6.26
C GLN A 136 3.25 2.24 5.40
N ARG A 137 4.30 1.67 6.01
CA ARG A 137 5.40 1.03 5.29
C ARG A 137 4.94 -0.27 4.63
N ILE A 138 4.08 -1.03 5.30
CA ILE A 138 3.49 -2.26 4.74
C ILE A 138 2.46 -1.90 3.68
N SER A 139 1.59 -0.91 3.94
CA SER A 139 0.65 -0.43 2.93
C SER A 139 1.38 -0.04 1.66
N LYS A 140 2.47 0.76 1.77
CA LYS A 140 3.33 1.09 0.64
C LYS A 140 3.86 -0.15 -0.09
N GLN A 141 4.41 -1.13 0.62
CA GLN A 141 4.93 -2.36 0.00
C GLN A 141 3.86 -3.16 -0.76
N VAL A 142 2.63 -3.20 -0.25
CA VAL A 142 1.48 -3.83 -0.91
C VAL A 142 1.06 -3.03 -2.13
N ASN A 143 0.96 -1.70 -2.00
CA ASN A 143 0.53 -0.82 -3.08
C ASN A 143 1.50 -0.87 -4.26
N ASP A 144 2.81 -0.80 -4.01
CA ASP A 144 3.84 -0.89 -5.05
C ASP A 144 3.75 -2.21 -5.84
N LYS A 145 3.19 -3.28 -5.26
CA LYS A 145 2.99 -4.59 -5.90
C LYS A 145 1.63 -4.79 -6.55
N THR A 146 0.62 -4.09 -6.04
CA THR A 146 -0.78 -4.26 -6.43
C THR A 146 -1.27 -3.15 -7.35
N PHE A 147 -0.50 -2.08 -7.56
CA PHE A 147 -0.85 -0.99 -8.47
C PHE A 147 -0.79 -1.48 -9.93
N PRO A 148 -1.94 -1.74 -10.58
CA PRO A 148 -1.97 -2.45 -11.86
C PRO A 148 -1.89 -1.49 -13.06
N PHE A 149 -1.90 -0.18 -12.81
CA PHE A 149 -2.11 0.81 -13.86
C PHE A 149 -0.82 1.12 -14.60
N LYS A 150 -0.78 0.70 -15.86
CA LYS A 150 0.29 1.02 -16.81
C LYS A 150 -0.34 1.26 -18.17
N ARG A 151 0.03 2.37 -18.81
CA ARG A 151 -0.36 2.70 -20.16
C ARG A 151 0.69 3.62 -20.75
N VAL A 152 1.15 3.31 -21.96
CA VAL A 152 1.88 4.27 -22.78
C VAL A 152 0.83 5.17 -23.43
N ASN A 153 0.86 6.44 -23.09
CA ASN A 153 -0.01 7.45 -23.68
C ASN A 153 0.77 8.17 -24.79
N ILE A 154 0.32 8.03 -26.04
CA ILE A 154 0.97 8.65 -27.19
C ILE A 154 0.04 9.75 -27.70
N ARG A 155 0.48 11.01 -27.53
CA ARG A 155 -0.20 12.21 -28.02
C ARG A 155 -0.20 12.26 -29.53
N LEU A 156 -1.12 13.02 -30.13
CA LEU A 156 -1.24 13.13 -31.58
C LEU A 156 0.08 13.56 -32.21
N LYS A 157 0.75 14.56 -31.63
CA LYS A 157 2.06 15.07 -32.10
C LYS A 157 3.23 14.10 -31.94
N ASP A 158 3.09 13.07 -31.10
CA ASP A 158 4.14 12.11 -30.80
C ASP A 158 3.91 10.78 -31.57
N ARG A 159 2.88 10.72 -32.44
CA ARG A 159 2.58 9.56 -33.27
C ARG A 159 3.50 9.52 -34.50
N ALA A 160 4.15 8.38 -34.72
CA ALA A 160 5.06 8.19 -35.85
C ALA A 160 4.35 8.17 -37.21
N ASP A 161 3.05 7.85 -37.23
CA ASP A 161 2.18 7.82 -38.40
C ASP A 161 1.49 9.15 -38.70
N TRP A 162 1.85 10.23 -37.99
CA TRP A 162 1.23 11.55 -38.17
C TRP A 162 2.19 12.55 -38.82
N ASP A 163 1.84 13.03 -40.02
CA ASP A 163 2.61 13.98 -40.82
C ASP A 163 1.86 15.28 -41.16
N PHE A 164 0.65 15.45 -40.60
CA PHE A 164 -0.18 16.65 -40.81
C PHE A 164 0.03 17.70 -39.72
N ASP A 165 -0.18 18.97 -40.07
CA ASP A 165 -0.24 20.06 -39.12
C ASP A 165 -1.30 19.79 -38.04
N ILE A 166 -0.97 20.08 -36.79
CA ILE A 166 -1.89 19.95 -35.65
C ILE A 166 -2.36 21.32 -35.24
N VAL A 167 -3.65 21.57 -35.40
CA VAL A 167 -4.30 22.81 -35.01
C VAL A 167 -5.21 22.55 -33.82
N LYS A 168 -5.09 23.40 -32.80
CA LYS A 168 -6.03 23.42 -31.69
C LYS A 168 -7.33 24.11 -32.12
N VAL A 169 -8.37 23.33 -32.33
CA VAL A 169 -9.69 23.81 -32.77
C VAL A 169 -10.47 24.42 -31.60
N LYS A 170 -10.35 23.83 -30.41
CA LYS A 170 -11.04 24.33 -29.22
C LYS A 170 -10.26 23.99 -27.95
N SER A 171 -10.32 24.88 -26.97
CA SER A 171 -9.88 24.63 -25.60
C SER A 171 -11.09 24.71 -24.68
N ILE A 172 -11.34 23.67 -23.90
CA ILE A 172 -12.45 23.57 -22.95
C ILE A 172 -11.85 23.53 -21.54
N PRO A 173 -11.92 24.62 -20.75
CA PRO A 173 -11.41 24.61 -19.38
C PRO A 173 -12.28 23.73 -18.48
N LEU A 174 -11.65 23.00 -17.56
CA LEU A 174 -12.37 22.30 -16.49
C LEU A 174 -12.75 23.29 -15.37
N PRO A 175 -13.78 22.97 -14.56
CA PRO A 175 -14.14 23.79 -13.40
C PRO A 175 -12.95 24.01 -12.47
N GLN A 176 -12.76 25.25 -12.00
CA GLN A 176 -11.70 25.58 -11.03
C GLN A 176 -12.06 25.17 -9.59
N ALA A 177 -13.32 24.86 -9.33
CA ALA A 177 -13.83 24.42 -8.02
C ALA A 177 -14.79 23.25 -8.17
N GLY A 178 -15.10 22.58 -7.06
CA GLY A 178 -16.02 21.44 -7.04
C GLY A 178 -15.34 20.08 -7.05
N TYR A 179 -14.02 20.02 -6.84
CA TYR A 179 -13.28 18.76 -6.80
C TYR A 179 -13.62 18.01 -5.51
N ARG A 180 -14.17 16.81 -5.65
CA ARG A 180 -14.26 15.87 -4.54
C ARG A 180 -12.86 15.41 -4.19
N PHE A 181 -12.51 15.52 -2.93
CA PHE A 181 -11.16 15.34 -2.42
C PHE A 181 -11.15 14.43 -1.19
N ILE A 182 -10.22 13.49 -1.17
CA ILE A 182 -9.92 12.69 0.02
C ILE A 182 -8.42 12.44 0.15
N LEU A 183 -7.93 12.48 1.39
CA LEU A 183 -6.59 12.02 1.73
C LEU A 183 -6.52 10.50 1.67
N ASP A 184 -5.36 9.98 1.26
CA ASP A 184 -5.08 8.56 1.20
C ASP A 184 -3.74 8.25 1.90
N PRO A 185 -3.65 8.47 3.24
CA PRO A 185 -2.43 8.25 4.03
C PRO A 185 -1.90 6.82 3.95
N GLU A 186 -2.79 5.86 3.72
CA GLU A 186 -2.42 4.45 3.57
C GLU A 186 -2.12 4.09 2.10
N ASN A 187 -2.34 5.00 1.17
CA ASN A 187 -2.14 4.81 -0.27
C ASN A 187 -3.00 3.65 -0.85
N ARG A 188 -4.21 3.45 -0.32
CA ARG A 188 -5.10 2.31 -0.64
C ARG A 188 -6.29 2.71 -1.51
N GLY A 189 -6.33 3.92 -2.05
CA GLY A 189 -7.47 4.40 -2.83
C GLY A 189 -7.75 3.57 -4.08
N HIS A 190 -6.72 3.01 -4.74
CA HIS A 190 -6.94 2.09 -5.86
C HIS A 190 -7.53 0.75 -5.40
N LEU A 191 -7.12 0.23 -4.25
CA LEU A 191 -7.74 -0.98 -3.68
C LEU A 191 -9.21 -0.75 -3.27
N LYS A 192 -9.57 0.51 -2.99
CA LYS A 192 -10.94 0.94 -2.70
C LYS A 192 -11.71 1.37 -3.97
N ASN A 193 -11.14 1.18 -5.16
CA ASN A 193 -11.71 1.56 -6.45
C ASN A 193 -12.10 3.05 -6.57
N TYR A 194 -11.33 3.95 -5.95
CA TYR A 194 -11.58 5.41 -6.05
C TYR A 194 -11.54 5.95 -7.49
N PHE A 195 -10.87 5.24 -8.39
CA PHE A 195 -10.82 5.56 -9.82
C PHE A 195 -12.09 5.18 -10.59
N ALA A 196 -12.92 4.26 -10.08
CA ALA A 196 -14.09 3.75 -10.81
C ALA A 196 -15.12 4.84 -11.10
N ASP A 197 -15.77 4.77 -12.25
CA ASP A 197 -16.81 5.72 -12.66
C ASP A 197 -18.03 5.70 -11.70
N SER A 198 -18.38 4.51 -11.24
CA SER A 198 -19.48 4.20 -10.32
C SER A 198 -19.17 4.49 -8.84
N PHE A 199 -17.94 4.90 -8.51
CA PHE A 199 -17.58 5.21 -7.12
C PHE A 199 -18.38 6.40 -6.57
N ASN A 200 -19.00 6.23 -5.40
CA ASN A 200 -19.75 7.27 -4.70
C ASN A 200 -18.80 8.14 -3.85
N ASP A 201 -18.53 9.35 -4.34
CA ASP A 201 -17.66 10.35 -3.74
C ASP A 201 -18.42 11.43 -2.97
N SER A 202 -19.73 11.28 -2.75
CA SER A 202 -20.57 12.32 -2.12
C SER A 202 -20.12 12.72 -0.70
N ALA A 203 -19.48 11.79 0.02
CA ALA A 203 -18.92 12.02 1.35
C ALA A 203 -17.54 12.70 1.35
N TRP A 204 -16.92 12.89 0.18
CA TRP A 204 -15.60 13.52 0.08
C TRP A 204 -15.71 15.04 0.23
N THR A 205 -14.68 15.63 0.83
CA THR A 205 -14.54 17.08 0.96
C THR A 205 -14.51 17.73 -0.41
N VAL A 206 -15.03 18.94 -0.54
CA VAL A 206 -14.99 19.69 -1.80
C VAL A 206 -13.88 20.72 -1.72
N LEU A 207 -12.95 20.66 -2.67
CA LEU A 207 -11.86 21.62 -2.82
C LEU A 207 -11.97 22.39 -4.14
N LYS A 208 -11.17 23.44 -4.23
CA LYS A 208 -10.83 24.11 -5.49
C LYS A 208 -9.43 23.69 -5.96
N MET A 209 -9.14 23.97 -7.22
CA MET A 209 -7.77 23.92 -7.73
C MET A 209 -6.86 24.78 -6.84
N GLY A 210 -5.64 24.30 -6.61
CA GLY A 210 -4.68 24.86 -5.68
C GLY A 210 -4.06 23.79 -4.79
N SER A 211 -3.10 24.23 -3.98
CA SER A 211 -2.41 23.38 -3.01
C SER A 211 -3.39 22.85 -1.96
N TRP A 212 -3.36 21.56 -1.63
CA TRP A 212 -4.16 21.05 -0.51
C TRP A 212 -3.65 21.58 0.83
N ALA A 213 -2.36 21.88 0.93
CA ALA A 213 -1.76 22.47 2.12
C ALA A 213 -2.43 23.79 2.50
N GLN A 214 -2.67 24.64 1.50
CA GLN A 214 -3.35 25.93 1.65
C GLN A 214 -4.87 25.83 1.85
N GLN A 215 -5.43 24.62 1.71
CA GLN A 215 -6.86 24.33 1.83
C GLN A 215 -7.21 23.50 3.07
N GLY A 216 -6.36 23.57 4.11
CA GLY A 216 -6.62 22.95 5.41
C GLY A 216 -5.83 21.67 5.68
N PHE A 217 -4.95 21.26 4.77
CA PHE A 217 -4.18 20.02 4.89
C PHE A 217 -2.66 20.25 4.95
N ALA A 218 -2.20 21.37 5.52
CA ALA A 218 -0.80 21.80 5.52
C ALA A 218 0.22 20.81 6.08
N LYS A 219 -0.19 19.90 6.97
CA LYS A 219 0.68 18.89 7.58
C LYS A 219 0.66 17.56 6.83
N TYR A 220 -0.20 17.41 5.83
CA TYR A 220 -0.37 16.17 5.11
C TYR A 220 0.64 16.07 3.96
N LYS A 221 1.41 14.98 3.96
CA LYS A 221 2.32 14.58 2.89
C LYS A 221 1.95 13.16 2.48
N GLY A 222 1.76 12.91 1.19
CA GLY A 222 1.38 11.59 0.72
C GLY A 222 0.43 11.62 -0.46
N TYR A 223 -0.42 10.59 -0.56
CA TYR A 223 -1.34 10.42 -1.66
C TYR A 223 -2.70 11.06 -1.36
N ALA A 224 -3.25 11.77 -2.33
CA ALA A 224 -4.63 12.24 -2.27
C ALA A 224 -5.35 11.93 -3.58
N TRP A 225 -6.67 11.93 -3.53
CA TRP A 225 -7.51 11.68 -4.70
C TRP A 225 -8.44 12.86 -4.94
N TYR A 226 -8.57 13.21 -6.20
CA TYR A 226 -9.46 14.23 -6.72
C TYR A 226 -10.44 13.59 -7.71
N ARG A 227 -11.71 13.97 -7.65
CA ARG A 227 -12.73 13.61 -8.64
C ARG A 227 -13.52 14.85 -9.04
N ILE A 228 -13.74 15.03 -10.33
CA ILE A 228 -14.55 16.13 -10.86
C ILE A 228 -15.40 15.64 -12.03
N ARG A 229 -16.66 16.10 -12.05
CA ARG A 229 -17.61 15.87 -13.14
C ARG A 229 -17.61 17.07 -14.06
N PHE A 230 -17.64 16.84 -15.37
CA PHE A 230 -17.73 17.90 -16.37
C PHE A 230 -18.49 17.41 -17.60
N GLN A 231 -19.20 18.33 -18.24
CA GLN A 231 -19.99 18.05 -19.43
C GLN A 231 -19.19 18.32 -20.69
N MET A 232 -19.18 17.38 -21.64
CA MET A 232 -18.65 17.63 -22.97
C MET A 232 -19.74 18.14 -23.91
N PRO A 233 -19.41 19.07 -24.84
CA PRO A 233 -20.35 19.54 -25.85
C PRO A 233 -20.65 18.45 -26.89
N GLU A 234 -21.47 18.78 -27.87
CA GLU A 234 -21.58 17.99 -29.11
C GLU A 234 -20.20 17.74 -29.74
N LYS A 235 -20.08 16.60 -30.43
CA LYS A 235 -18.80 16.15 -30.99
C LYS A 235 -18.29 17.16 -32.01
N ILE A 236 -17.07 17.64 -31.77
CA ILE A 236 -16.35 18.52 -32.69
C ILE A 236 -15.52 17.66 -33.62
N ASP A 237 -15.52 17.99 -34.90
CA ASP A 237 -14.65 17.35 -35.89
C ASP A 237 -13.17 17.55 -35.51
N SER A 238 -12.50 16.44 -35.18
CA SER A 238 -11.19 16.42 -34.53
C SER A 238 -10.51 15.06 -34.66
N ASN A 239 -9.17 15.08 -34.64
CA ASN A 239 -8.30 13.91 -34.70
C ASN A 239 -7.86 13.44 -33.31
N ALA A 240 -7.80 14.35 -32.34
CA ALA A 240 -7.51 14.01 -30.96
C ALA A 240 -8.20 14.95 -29.96
N VAL A 241 -8.36 14.44 -28.74
CA VAL A 241 -8.72 15.22 -27.56
C VAL A 241 -7.67 14.94 -26.49
N GLU A 242 -6.90 15.96 -26.13
CA GLU A 242 -5.85 15.86 -25.12
C GLU A 242 -6.22 16.64 -23.86
N MET A 243 -6.08 16.02 -22.69
CA MET A 243 -6.20 16.74 -21.43
C MET A 243 -4.86 17.35 -21.06
N ALA A 244 -4.81 18.67 -20.99
CA ALA A 244 -3.64 19.43 -20.59
C ALA A 244 -3.75 19.85 -19.13
N PHE A 245 -2.74 19.49 -18.35
CA PHE A 245 -2.51 19.92 -16.98
C PHE A 245 -1.39 20.95 -16.99
N ASP A 246 -1.67 22.17 -16.53
CA ASP A 246 -0.63 23.20 -16.48
C ASP A 246 0.39 22.97 -15.35
N ALA A 247 -0.04 22.30 -14.27
CA ALA A 247 0.83 21.75 -13.22
C ALA A 247 0.01 20.93 -12.20
N VAL A 248 0.62 19.85 -11.72
CA VAL A 248 0.18 19.07 -10.54
C VAL A 248 1.40 18.89 -9.64
N ASP A 249 1.25 19.23 -8.37
CA ASP A 249 2.30 19.08 -7.36
C ASP A 249 2.12 17.72 -6.65
N GLU A 250 3.03 16.76 -6.70
CA GLU A 250 4.22 16.64 -7.56
C GLU A 250 3.98 15.61 -8.68
N SER A 251 3.43 14.45 -8.31
CA SER A 251 3.15 13.36 -9.25
C SER A 251 1.65 13.14 -9.41
N ALA A 252 1.21 12.78 -10.61
CA ALA A 252 -0.19 12.56 -10.97
C ALA A 252 -0.39 11.21 -11.67
N TRP A 253 -1.48 10.52 -11.33
CA TRP A 253 -2.04 9.40 -12.09
C TRP A 253 -3.47 9.75 -12.46
N VAL A 254 -3.84 9.54 -13.73
CA VAL A 254 -5.07 10.11 -14.29
C VAL A 254 -5.95 9.02 -14.88
N TRP A 255 -7.23 9.06 -14.52
CA TRP A 255 -8.29 8.24 -15.09
C TRP A 255 -9.40 9.12 -15.65
N LEU A 256 -9.94 8.72 -16.80
CA LEU A 256 -11.16 9.29 -17.36
C LEU A 256 -12.22 8.20 -17.44
N ASN A 257 -13.39 8.44 -16.85
CA ASN A 257 -14.50 7.50 -16.85
C ASN A 257 -14.11 6.08 -16.39
N GLY A 258 -13.30 5.98 -15.32
CA GLY A 258 -12.80 4.70 -14.80
C GLY A 258 -11.60 4.11 -15.53
N THR A 259 -11.24 4.63 -16.71
CA THR A 259 -10.15 4.11 -17.54
C THR A 259 -8.86 4.86 -17.25
N PHE A 260 -7.78 4.13 -16.96
CA PHE A 260 -6.46 4.75 -16.75
C PHE A 260 -5.91 5.31 -18.07
N VAL A 261 -5.51 6.57 -18.05
CA VAL A 261 -5.05 7.31 -19.23
C VAL A 261 -3.53 7.47 -19.23
N GLY A 262 -2.94 7.74 -18.08
CA GLY A 262 -1.50 7.94 -17.96
C GLY A 262 -1.10 8.51 -16.62
N ALA A 263 0.19 8.79 -16.48
CA ALA A 263 0.78 9.37 -15.30
C ALA A 263 1.82 10.43 -15.67
N HIS A 264 2.07 11.34 -14.74
CA HIS A 264 3.19 12.26 -14.72
C HIS A 264 3.89 12.04 -13.37
N ASP A 265 5.02 11.33 -13.37
CA ASP A 265 5.74 10.93 -12.16
C ASP A 265 7.24 11.10 -12.40
N GLU A 266 7.64 12.36 -12.65
CA GLU A 266 9.01 12.76 -13.01
C GLU A 266 9.84 13.18 -11.78
N GLY A 267 9.32 12.92 -10.57
CA GLY A 267 9.97 13.23 -9.30
C GLY A 267 9.71 14.67 -8.79
N PRO A 268 10.30 15.03 -7.64
CA PRO A 268 9.93 16.23 -6.88
C PRO A 268 10.28 17.56 -7.58
N ASN A 269 11.13 17.52 -8.61
CA ASN A 269 11.52 18.71 -9.36
C ASN A 269 10.55 19.06 -10.49
N ALA A 270 9.54 18.21 -10.74
CA ALA A 270 8.59 18.40 -11.84
C ALA A 270 7.22 18.97 -11.37
N TRP A 271 7.13 19.45 -10.14
CA TRP A 271 5.88 19.91 -9.51
C TRP A 271 5.17 21.04 -10.25
N ASP A 272 5.88 21.83 -11.06
CA ASP A 272 5.34 22.94 -11.84
C ASP A 272 5.27 22.68 -13.35
N GLN A 273 5.64 21.47 -13.79
CA GLN A 273 5.77 21.13 -15.20
C GLN A 273 4.42 20.77 -15.81
N PRO A 274 4.10 21.34 -17.00
CA PRO A 274 2.89 20.99 -17.70
C PRO A 274 3.03 19.63 -18.38
N PHE A 275 1.93 18.89 -18.44
CA PHE A 275 1.85 17.64 -19.21
C PHE A 275 0.49 17.49 -19.88
N CYS A 276 0.46 16.75 -21.00
CA CYS A 276 -0.76 16.44 -21.72
C CYS A 276 -0.93 14.93 -21.88
N LEU A 277 -2.17 14.46 -21.83
CA LEU A 277 -2.52 13.06 -22.04
C LEU A 277 -3.61 12.96 -23.13
N ASP A 278 -3.39 12.13 -24.15
CA ASP A 278 -4.43 11.77 -25.12
C ASP A 278 -5.54 11.00 -24.40
N MET A 279 -6.77 11.51 -24.51
CA MET A 279 -8.00 10.95 -23.96
C MET A 279 -9.05 10.70 -25.04
N THR A 280 -8.59 10.62 -26.30
CA THR A 280 -9.45 10.59 -27.48
C THR A 280 -10.43 9.41 -27.45
N ARG A 281 -10.00 8.28 -26.89
CA ARG A 281 -10.79 7.04 -26.84
C ARG A 281 -11.74 6.97 -25.64
N GLU A 282 -11.43 7.69 -24.58
CA GLU A 282 -12.13 7.61 -23.29
C GLU A 282 -13.19 8.69 -23.11
N ILE A 283 -13.10 9.78 -23.88
CA ILE A 283 -14.01 10.92 -23.80
C ILE A 283 -15.41 10.56 -24.33
N LYS A 284 -16.44 10.93 -23.57
CA LYS A 284 -17.84 10.80 -23.98
C LYS A 284 -18.35 12.16 -24.44
N TRP A 285 -18.58 12.33 -25.74
CA TRP A 285 -19.16 13.56 -26.29
C TRP A 285 -20.66 13.65 -25.95
N ASN A 286 -21.17 14.89 -25.86
CA ASN A 286 -22.55 15.18 -25.50
C ASN A 286 -23.01 14.46 -24.21
N ALA A 287 -22.09 14.24 -23.28
CA ALA A 287 -22.32 13.48 -22.06
C ALA A 287 -21.44 13.99 -20.91
N GLU A 288 -21.85 13.64 -19.69
CA GLU A 288 -21.03 13.86 -18.50
C GLU A 288 -19.83 12.90 -18.52
N ASN A 289 -18.67 13.44 -18.14
CA ASN A 289 -17.43 12.72 -17.94
C ASN A 289 -16.95 12.88 -16.50
N ILE A 290 -16.20 11.89 -16.01
CA ILE A 290 -15.61 11.90 -14.67
C ILE A 290 -14.10 11.83 -14.82
N LEU A 291 -13.41 12.91 -14.43
CA LEU A 291 -11.97 12.90 -14.27
C LEU A 291 -11.62 12.50 -12.84
N THR A 292 -10.76 11.49 -12.69
CA THR A 292 -10.16 11.13 -11.41
C THR A 292 -8.66 11.30 -11.47
N ILE A 293 -8.08 11.94 -10.46
CA ILE A 293 -6.66 12.21 -10.37
C ILE A 293 -6.19 11.72 -9.00
N ARG A 294 -5.20 10.83 -8.98
CA ARG A 294 -4.44 10.53 -7.77
C ARG A 294 -3.19 11.37 -7.81
N VAL A 295 -2.90 12.07 -6.72
CA VAL A 295 -1.75 12.96 -6.60
C VAL A 295 -0.87 12.48 -5.46
N PHE A 296 0.45 12.55 -5.63
CA PHE A 296 1.43 12.38 -4.56
C PHE A 296 2.26 13.65 -4.45
N GLY A 297 2.40 14.17 -3.24
CA GLY A 297 3.19 15.39 -3.03
C GLY A 297 3.37 15.73 -1.55
N ASN A 298 4.22 16.72 -1.31
CA ASN A 298 4.45 17.28 0.02
C ASN A 298 3.36 18.30 0.39
N GLU A 299 3.21 19.35 -0.41
CA GLU A 299 2.09 20.29 -0.30
C GLU A 299 0.95 19.90 -1.23
N GLY A 300 1.32 19.45 -2.41
CA GLY A 300 0.55 18.77 -3.42
C GLY A 300 -0.75 19.41 -3.91
N GLY A 301 -1.26 18.86 -5.00
CA GLY A 301 -2.57 19.16 -5.54
C GLY A 301 -2.57 19.55 -7.00
N VAL A 302 -3.78 19.78 -7.53
CA VAL A 302 -3.99 20.28 -8.89
C VAL A 302 -3.85 21.80 -8.84
N ILE A 303 -2.61 22.30 -8.95
CA ILE A 303 -2.26 23.68 -8.57
C ILE A 303 -2.46 24.72 -9.67
N LYS A 304 -2.55 24.29 -10.94
CA LYS A 304 -2.82 25.17 -12.09
C LYS A 304 -3.99 24.62 -12.93
N PRO A 305 -4.53 25.42 -13.88
CA PRO A 305 -5.68 25.02 -14.69
C PRO A 305 -5.50 23.68 -15.41
N VAL A 306 -6.62 22.98 -15.56
CA VAL A 306 -6.77 21.78 -16.37
C VAL A 306 -7.76 22.10 -17.49
N ARG A 307 -7.45 21.67 -18.71
CA ARG A 307 -8.29 21.89 -19.89
C ARG A 307 -8.28 20.67 -20.80
N LEU A 308 -9.27 20.58 -21.67
CA LEU A 308 -9.28 19.69 -22.83
C LEU A 308 -8.99 20.49 -24.09
N ASP A 309 -7.92 20.13 -24.77
CA ASP A 309 -7.54 20.66 -26.08
C ASP A 309 -8.07 19.70 -27.16
N VAL A 310 -8.98 20.19 -28.00
CA VAL A 310 -9.52 19.47 -29.16
C VAL A 310 -8.66 19.81 -30.36
N LEU A 311 -8.02 18.80 -30.94
CA LEU A 311 -6.99 18.92 -31.95
C LEU A 311 -7.47 18.34 -33.28
N LYS A 312 -7.16 19.02 -34.37
CA LYS A 312 -7.39 18.56 -35.74
C LYS A 312 -6.09 18.64 -36.50
#